data_AF-A0A9P6D2U7-F1
#
_entry.id   AF-A0A9P6D2U7-F1
#
_cell.length_a   1.000
_cell.length_b   1.000
_cell.length_c   1.000
_cell.angle_alpha   90.00
_cell.angle_beta   90.00
_cell.angle_gamma   90.00
#
_symmetry.space_group_name_H-M   'P 1'
#
loop_
_entity.id
_entity.type
_entity.pdbx_description
1 polymer ?
#
loop_
_entity_poly.entity_id
_entity_poly.type
_entity_poly.pdbx_seq_one_letter_code
_entity_poly.pdbx_strand_id
1 'polypeptide(L)'
;PEGMRFMGARKLKGGNVMLLLNSMEARNWFSGTEVMKAFLAGFNGTSTIRTPMLTVIAEYVPVSFQPAERGAILSVEQEGGLERGSIKSAAWIRPIDCRLQSQQYAH
;
A
#
# COMPACT_ATOMS: atom_id res chain seq x y z
N PRO A 1 -4.97 -18.94 15.31
CA PRO A 1 -5.87 -18.37 16.35
C PRO A 1 -7.32 -18.77 16.06
N GLU A 2 -8.15 -18.81 17.09
CA GLU A 2 -9.56 -19.21 16.96
C GLU A 2 -10.30 -18.24 16.01
N GLY A 3 -11.05 -18.78 15.04
CA GLY A 3 -11.82 -17.99 14.07
C GLY A 3 -11.05 -17.44 12.86
N MET A 4 -9.72 -17.48 12.80
CA MET A 4 -8.96 -17.06 11.61
C MET A 4 -8.96 -18.16 10.54
N ARG A 5 -9.33 -17.82 9.31
CA ARG A 5 -9.45 -18.78 8.19
C ARG A 5 -8.89 -18.21 6.90
N PHE A 6 -8.18 -19.06 6.17
CA PHE A 6 -7.92 -18.83 4.75
C PHE A 6 -9.19 -19.13 3.97
N MET A 7 -9.71 -18.11 3.29
CA MET A 7 -10.92 -18.22 2.48
C MET A 7 -10.61 -18.77 1.09
N GLY A 8 -9.38 -18.59 0.62
CA GLY A 8 -8.92 -19.15 -0.65
C GLY A 8 -7.62 -18.52 -1.14
N ALA A 9 -7.17 -19.03 -2.28
CA ALA A 9 -6.02 -18.49 -3.01
C ALA A 9 -6.42 -18.26 -4.47
N ARG A 10 -6.01 -17.12 -5.04
CA ARG A 10 -6.25 -16.79 -6.44
C ARG A 10 -4.93 -16.49 -7.14
N LYS A 11 -4.65 -17.21 -8.22
CA LYS A 11 -3.54 -16.88 -9.11
C LYS A 11 -3.88 -15.62 -9.92
N LEU A 12 -3.01 -14.63 -9.89
CA LEU A 12 -3.13 -13.38 -10.64
C LEU A 12 -2.39 -13.48 -11.98
N LYS A 13 -2.72 -12.57 -12.90
CA LYS A 13 -1.94 -12.38 -14.13
C LYS A 13 -0.50 -11.98 -13.74
N GLY A 14 0.50 -12.67 -14.28
CA GLY A 14 1.91 -12.49 -13.90
C GLY A 14 2.46 -13.48 -12.87
N GLY A 15 1.70 -14.52 -12.50
CA GLY A 15 2.21 -15.64 -11.69
C GLY A 15 2.16 -15.44 -10.18
N ASN A 16 1.76 -14.25 -9.71
CA ASN A 16 1.54 -13.98 -8.29
C ASN A 16 0.31 -14.71 -7.75
N VAL A 17 0.26 -14.95 -6.44
CA VAL A 17 -0.88 -15.57 -5.75
C VAL A 17 -1.40 -14.60 -4.69
N MET A 18 -2.70 -14.31 -4.74
CA MET A 18 -3.40 -13.54 -3.73
C MET A 18 -4.06 -14.50 -2.73
N LEU A 19 -3.71 -14.38 -1.46
CA LEU A 19 -4.35 -15.11 -0.37
C LEU A 19 -5.49 -14.28 0.21
N LEU A 20 -6.67 -14.86 0.32
CA LEU A 20 -7.82 -14.23 0.94
C LEU A 20 -7.99 -14.76 2.37
N LEU A 21 -8.03 -13.84 3.33
CA LEU A 21 -8.27 -14.12 4.74
C LEU A 21 -9.65 -13.58 5.13
N ASN A 22 -10.24 -14.15 6.16
CA ASN A 22 -11.61 -13.82 6.57
C ASN A 22 -11.73 -12.50 7.37
N SER A 23 -10.63 -11.93 7.86
CA SER A 23 -10.66 -10.69 8.64
C SER A 23 -9.36 -9.89 8.56
N MET A 24 -9.41 -8.63 9.01
CA MET A 24 -8.23 -7.76 9.09
C MET A 24 -7.26 -8.24 10.18
N GLU A 25 -7.77 -8.74 11.30
CA GLU A 25 -7.00 -9.32 12.38
C GLU A 25 -6.23 -10.55 11.89
N ALA A 26 -6.86 -11.41 11.08
CA ALA A 26 -6.21 -12.55 10.45
C ALA A 26 -5.08 -12.12 9.51
N ARG A 27 -5.29 -11.05 8.73
CA ARG A 27 -4.24 -10.43 7.91
C ARG A 27 -3.10 -9.88 8.75
N ASN A 28 -3.37 -9.16 9.82
CA ASN A 28 -2.35 -8.55 10.67
C ASN A 28 -1.53 -9.64 11.38
N TRP A 29 -2.19 -10.67 11.89
CA TRP A 29 -1.53 -11.85 12.43
C TRP A 29 -0.63 -12.54 11.40
N PHE A 30 -1.13 -12.77 10.18
CA PHE A 30 -0.38 -13.42 9.12
C PHE A 30 0.78 -12.59 8.58
N SER A 31 0.64 -11.25 8.61
CA SER A 31 1.68 -10.30 8.20
C SER A 31 2.82 -10.20 9.22
N GLY A 32 2.70 -10.86 10.38
CA GLY A 32 3.78 -10.97 11.36
C GLY A 32 4.96 -11.77 10.80
N THR A 33 6.18 -11.27 11.05
CA THR A 33 7.43 -11.80 10.48
C THR A 33 7.60 -13.30 10.69
N GLU A 34 7.28 -13.82 11.88
CA GLU A 34 7.51 -15.24 12.21
C GLU A 34 6.47 -16.18 11.57
N VAL A 35 5.19 -15.78 11.56
CA VAL A 35 4.12 -16.55 10.90
C VAL A 35 4.35 -16.59 9.39
N MET A 36 4.74 -15.45 8.81
CA MET A 36 5.03 -15.34 7.38
C MET A 36 6.26 -16.17 6.99
N LYS A 37 7.34 -16.14 7.78
CA LYS A 37 8.53 -16.98 7.56
C LYS A 37 8.20 -18.48 7.62
N ALA A 38 7.46 -18.90 8.64
CA ALA A 38 7.06 -20.30 8.80
C ALA A 38 6.19 -20.78 7.64
N PHE A 39 5.26 -19.94 7.17
CA PHE A 39 4.46 -20.22 6.00
C PHE A 39 5.31 -20.32 4.72
N LEU A 40 6.23 -19.37 4.51
CA LEU A 40 7.13 -19.36 3.35
C LEU A 40 8.14 -20.51 3.35
N ALA A 41 8.52 -21.06 4.50
CA ALA A 41 9.39 -22.24 4.58
C ALA A 41 8.80 -23.49 3.92
N GLY A 42 7.46 -23.57 3.83
CA GLY A 42 6.77 -24.61 3.06
C GLY A 42 6.74 -24.35 1.54
N PHE A 43 7.13 -23.16 1.10
CA PHE A 43 7.28 -22.79 -0.31
C PHE A 43 8.75 -22.79 -0.70
N ASN A 44 9.02 -22.95 -2.00
CA ASN A 44 10.40 -22.91 -2.48
C ASN A 44 11.05 -21.55 -2.14
N GLY A 45 12.34 -21.53 -1.79
CA GLY A 45 13.03 -20.39 -1.13
C GLY A 45 13.06 -19.04 -1.86
N THR A 46 12.38 -18.91 -3.00
CA THR A 46 12.22 -17.68 -3.78
C THR A 46 10.85 -17.01 -3.61
N SER A 47 9.92 -17.63 -2.88
CA SER A 47 8.58 -17.08 -2.66
C SER A 47 8.61 -15.91 -1.67
N THR A 48 8.06 -14.76 -2.05
CA THR A 48 7.90 -13.60 -1.16
C THR A 48 6.43 -13.27 -1.02
N ILE A 49 5.95 -13.11 0.21
CA ILE A 49 4.64 -12.52 0.49
C ILE A 49 4.80 -11.01 0.57
N ARG A 50 3.94 -10.29 -0.13
CA ARG A 50 3.91 -8.82 -0.13
C ARG A 50 2.51 -8.35 0.21
N THR A 51 2.42 -7.39 1.10
CA THR A 51 1.18 -6.65 1.30
C THR A 51 0.85 -5.90 0.00
N PRO A 52 -0.35 -6.08 -0.58
CA PRO A 52 -0.69 -5.39 -1.81
C PRO A 52 -0.73 -3.89 -1.56
N MET A 53 -0.02 -3.13 -2.40
CA MET A 53 -0.13 -1.68 -2.44
C MET A 53 -1.31 -1.32 -3.32
N LEU A 54 -2.11 -0.39 -2.84
CA LEU A 54 -3.26 0.13 -3.58
C LEU A 54 -2.88 1.48 -4.16
N THR A 55 -3.26 1.70 -5.42
CA THR A 55 -3.25 3.04 -6.00
C THR A 55 -4.54 3.73 -5.59
N VAL A 56 -4.41 4.87 -4.92
CA VAL A 56 -5.53 5.70 -4.49
C VAL A 56 -5.44 7.06 -5.19
N ILE A 57 -6.58 7.68 -5.45
CA ILE A 57 -6.66 9.06 -5.93
C ILE A 57 -7.02 9.92 -4.73
N ALA A 58 -6.16 10.89 -4.43
CA ALA A 58 -6.43 11.91 -3.43
C ALA A 58 -6.92 13.17 -4.14
N GLU A 59 -8.08 13.67 -3.72
CA GLU A 59 -8.67 14.91 -4.23
C GLU A 59 -8.32 16.09 -3.31
N TYR A 60 -8.40 17.31 -3.85
CA TYR A 60 -8.16 18.56 -3.11
C TYR A 60 -6.76 18.66 -2.48
N VAL A 61 -5.75 18.04 -3.11
CA VAL A 61 -4.37 18.11 -2.63
C VAL A 61 -3.81 19.51 -2.94
N PRO A 62 -3.25 20.24 -1.97
CA PRO A 62 -2.66 21.55 -2.22
C PRO A 62 -1.60 21.50 -3.32
N VAL A 63 -1.58 22.50 -4.22
CA VAL A 63 -0.58 22.54 -5.30
C VAL A 63 0.86 22.71 -4.78
N SER A 64 1.00 23.17 -3.53
CA SER A 64 2.26 23.27 -2.80
C SER A 64 2.82 21.90 -2.38
N PHE A 65 2.02 20.84 -2.39
CA PHE A 65 2.50 19.50 -2.12
C PHE A 65 3.46 19.02 -3.21
N GLN A 66 4.63 18.54 -2.80
CA GLN A 66 5.67 18.04 -3.70
C GLN A 66 5.76 16.51 -3.60
N PRO A 67 5.03 15.75 -4.44
CA PRO A 67 4.96 14.28 -4.34
C PRO A 67 6.29 13.56 -4.63
N ALA A 68 7.22 14.23 -5.31
CA ALA A 68 8.57 13.72 -5.56
C ALA A 68 9.50 13.86 -4.33
N GLU A 69 9.14 14.71 -3.37
CA GLU A 69 9.94 14.93 -2.17
C GLU A 69 9.57 13.97 -1.06
N ARG A 70 10.57 13.22 -0.58
CA ARG A 70 10.36 12.23 0.48
C ARG A 70 9.87 12.87 1.79
N GLY A 71 10.29 14.09 2.08
CA GLY A 71 9.85 14.83 3.27
C GLY A 71 8.34 15.06 3.26
N ALA A 72 7.79 15.53 2.13
CA ALA A 72 6.35 15.77 1.98
C ALA A 72 5.53 14.49 2.16
N ILE A 73 5.99 13.35 1.63
CA ILE A 73 5.33 12.06 1.83
C ILE A 73 5.34 11.65 3.30
N LEU A 74 6.48 11.78 3.98
CA LEU A 74 6.59 11.43 5.39
C LEU A 74 5.68 12.30 6.29
N SER A 75 5.55 13.58 5.98
CA SER A 75 4.60 14.46 6.68
C SER A 75 3.16 14.00 6.52
N VAL A 76 2.75 13.64 5.29
CA VAL A 76 1.40 13.10 5.02
C VAL A 76 1.17 11.79 5.79
N GLU A 77 2.17 10.90 5.84
CA GLU A 77 2.06 9.67 6.61
C GLU A 77 1.90 9.96 8.11
N GLN A 78 2.70 10.86 8.66
CA GLN A 78 2.65 11.23 10.08
C GLN A 78 1.34 11.92 10.45
N GLU A 79 0.93 12.93 9.70
CA GLU A 79 -0.29 13.71 9.95
C GLU A 79 -1.56 12.87 9.71
N GLY A 80 -1.52 11.96 8.73
CA GLY A 80 -2.61 11.05 8.40
C GLY A 80 -2.70 9.81 9.30
N GLY A 81 -1.78 9.63 10.25
CA GLY A 81 -1.74 8.44 11.12
C GLY A 81 -1.44 7.14 10.37
N LEU A 82 -0.75 7.23 9.23
CA LEU A 82 -0.35 6.09 8.43
C LEU A 82 0.96 5.48 8.95
N GLU A 83 1.14 4.19 8.70
CA GLU A 83 2.43 3.55 8.96
C GLU A 83 3.52 4.18 8.08
N ARG A 84 4.69 4.42 8.67
CA ARG A 84 5.82 5.00 7.95
C ARG A 84 6.25 4.11 6.78
N GLY A 85 6.33 4.69 5.59
CA GLY A 85 6.69 3.99 4.34
C GLY A 85 5.56 3.17 3.72
N SER A 86 4.31 3.38 4.17
CA SER A 86 3.10 2.82 3.57
C SER A 86 2.76 3.47 2.22
N ILE A 87 3.12 4.74 2.02
CA ILE A 87 3.06 5.43 0.74
C ILE A 87 4.39 5.20 0.00
N LYS A 88 4.37 4.38 -1.06
CA LYS A 88 5.59 4.11 -1.85
C LYS A 88 5.98 5.23 -2.80
N SER A 89 4.99 5.87 -3.39
CA SER A 89 5.18 6.95 -4.35
C SER A 89 3.87 7.70 -4.49
N ALA A 90 3.96 9.00 -4.74
CA ALA A 90 2.85 9.80 -5.21
C ALA A 90 3.24 10.48 -6.52
N ALA A 91 2.25 10.78 -7.34
CA ALA A 91 2.42 11.55 -8.56
C ALA A 91 1.15 12.33 -8.85
N TRP A 92 1.29 13.46 -9.53
CA TRP A 92 0.14 14.19 -10.03
C TRP A 92 -0.44 13.47 -11.25
N ILE A 93 -1.77 13.30 -11.27
CA ILE A 93 -2.47 12.76 -12.45
C ILE A 93 -2.34 13.74 -13.63
N ARG A 94 -2.49 15.05 -13.35
CA ARG A 94 -2.27 16.11 -14.33
C ARG A 94 -0.88 16.76 -14.14
N PRO A 95 -0.14 17.02 -15.22
CA PRO A 95 1.12 17.76 -15.14
C PRO A 95 0.95 19.13 -14.49
N ILE A 96 2.04 19.63 -13.90
CA ILE A 96 2.08 20.95 -13.27
C ILE A 96 1.83 22.05 -14.31
N ASP A 97 2.27 21.84 -15.55
CA ASP A 97 2.09 22.78 -16.67
C ASP A 97 0.63 23.01 -17.06
N CYS A 98 -0.27 22.12 -16.63
CA CYS A 98 -1.71 22.25 -16.87
C CYS A 98 -2.43 23.06 -15.76
N ARG A 99 -1.70 23.60 -14.77
CA ARG A 99 -2.28 24.36 -13.66
C ARG A 99 -2.44 25.83 -14.01
N LEU A 100 -3.52 26.44 -13.51
CA LEU A 100 -3.67 27.90 -13.54
C LEU A 100 -2.80 28.54 -12.46
N GLN A 101 -2.29 29.75 -12.71
CA GLN A 101 -1.42 30.46 -11.77
C GLN A 101 -2.08 30.76 -10.42
N SER A 102 -3.42 30.87 -10.39
CA SER A 102 -4.24 31.10 -9.19
C SER A 102 -4.76 29.81 -8.54
N GLN A 103 -4.44 28.63 -9.08
CA GLN A 103 -4.96 27.37 -8.58
C GLN A 103 -4.30 27.00 -7.25
N GLN A 104 -5.10 26.76 -6.21
CA GLN A 104 -4.61 26.38 -4.87
C GLN A 104 -4.62 24.87 -4.62
N TYR A 105 -5.53 24.14 -5.28
CA TYR A 105 -5.70 22.70 -5.11
C TYR A 105 -5.68 21.99 -6.45
N ALA A 106 -5.11 20.79 -6.49
CA ALA A 106 -5.18 19.93 -7.66
C ALA A 106 -6.57 19.29 -7.80
N HIS A 107 -7.02 19.15 -9.05
CA HIS A 107 -8.26 18.50 -9.47
C HIS A 107 -7.97 17.26 -10.32
#